data_AF-A0A2T5JGE6-F1
#
_entry.id   AF-A0A2T5JGE6-F1
#
_cell.length_a   1.000
_cell.length_b   1.000
_cell.length_c   1.000
_cell.angle_alpha   90.00
_cell.angle_beta   90.00
_cell.angle_gamma   90.00
#
_symmetry.space_group_name_H-M   'P 1'
#
loop_
_entity.id
_entity.type
_entity.pdbx_description
1 polymer ?
#
loop_
_entity_poly.entity_id
_entity_poly.type
_entity_poly.pdbx_seq_one_letter_code
_entity_poly.pdbx_strand_id
1 'polypeptide(L)'
;MQIKFRSRLFAALLCFSPVLALAQQVNLKWTDILSPDNVKIEGYASGMGTHPYVRLWTNAKSLSVRIVAKNHWRAATAQCLLYQLDDDGKWLAYNGEQRERGGDTIMQSFSQITRQERTPLREMEYRLFLPAGIGLQQISFGVDSQSLFKLMPLQPEKRIVVYQDNASAAGHNWADELERRLDRSMTVLSDFQLFTKAAAQPGTRIALLEIKGQPQRMVVAAVKKLQKAGIKTLIFSSSATKDRDAFEQQVRQALNESKGALSTLNPVVQSRDRNYNWRQRHADELALIKTHPPRNVVLANSIIHYWGGPPQSTIVRGQDSWETYFSLLGLQNMGFGWDRIENVLWRVQHDELDGFKAEHVLLMIGTNNLQYNTDQEIIEGLRQLIFAVKSRQPQTRILISGIFPRRKMEERVAGVNQLIEQLAGETKITFINPGKVFLDDAGKIKEACFVGDGLHPNQTGYRMLAPLIAQALKDNR
;
A
#
# COMPACT_ATOMS: atom_id res chain seq x y z
N MET A 1 29.47 -86.37 -9.09
CA MET A 1 29.93 -86.11 -7.71
C MET A 1 28.89 -85.23 -7.04
N GLN A 2 28.30 -85.70 -5.94
CA GLN A 2 27.26 -85.01 -5.16
C GLN A 2 27.76 -83.67 -4.58
N ILE A 3 26.88 -82.68 -4.41
CA ILE A 3 26.46 -82.09 -3.11
C ILE A 3 25.45 -80.91 -3.32
N LYS A 4 24.22 -81.17 -2.84
CA LYS A 4 23.13 -80.36 -2.21
C LYS A 4 23.27 -78.81 -2.12
N PHE A 5 22.33 -78.01 -2.66
CA PHE A 5 20.97 -77.57 -2.19
C PHE A 5 20.96 -76.21 -1.44
N ARG A 6 20.24 -75.19 -1.96
CA ARG A 6 18.96 -74.66 -1.40
C ARG A 6 18.46 -73.38 -2.11
N SER A 7 17.15 -73.37 -2.26
CA SER A 7 16.26 -72.39 -2.89
C SER A 7 16.05 -71.12 -2.07
N ARG A 8 15.63 -70.03 -2.74
CA ARG A 8 14.58 -69.10 -2.26
C ARG A 8 14.07 -68.19 -3.39
N LEU A 9 12.80 -68.37 -3.73
CA LEU A 9 11.93 -67.42 -4.43
C LEU A 9 11.84 -66.12 -3.63
N PHE A 10 11.83 -64.97 -4.31
CA PHE A 10 11.20 -63.76 -3.81
C PHE A 10 10.35 -63.12 -4.91
N ALA A 11 9.04 -63.12 -4.67
CA ALA A 11 8.06 -62.35 -5.42
C ALA A 11 8.12 -60.89 -4.96
N ALA A 12 8.19 -59.96 -5.92
CA ALA A 12 8.11 -58.53 -5.66
C ALA A 12 6.63 -58.13 -5.43
N LEU A 13 6.29 -57.77 -4.19
CA LEU A 13 5.04 -57.10 -3.87
C LEU A 13 5.21 -55.58 -4.07
N LEU A 14 4.37 -55.01 -4.92
CA LEU A 14 4.13 -53.58 -5.04
C LEU A 14 3.49 -53.04 -3.75
N CYS A 15 4.24 -52.27 -2.96
CA CYS A 15 3.69 -51.43 -1.90
C CYS A 15 3.71 -49.97 -2.36
N PHE A 16 2.53 -49.41 -2.59
CA PHE A 16 2.30 -47.97 -2.68
C PHE A 16 2.83 -47.29 -1.40
N SER A 17 3.82 -46.42 -1.54
CA SER A 17 4.21 -45.47 -0.50
C SER A 17 3.52 -44.13 -0.78
N PRO A 18 2.95 -43.44 0.22
CA PRO A 18 2.37 -42.13 0.01
C PRO A 18 3.51 -41.14 -0.25
N VAL A 19 3.41 -40.40 -1.35
CA VAL A 19 4.30 -39.27 -1.63
C VAL A 19 4.06 -38.22 -0.55
N LEU A 20 4.98 -38.15 0.42
CA LEU A 20 5.10 -37.05 1.36
C LEU A 20 5.32 -35.77 0.56
N ALA A 21 4.35 -34.85 0.61
CA ALA A 21 4.48 -33.51 0.07
C ALA A 21 5.62 -32.79 0.80
N LEU A 22 6.73 -32.55 0.10
CA LEU A 22 7.83 -31.73 0.60
C LEU A 22 7.40 -30.26 0.61
N ALA A 23 7.13 -29.70 1.79
CA ALA A 23 7.02 -28.26 1.98
C ALA A 23 8.37 -27.62 1.61
N GLN A 24 8.35 -26.60 0.76
CA GLN A 24 9.57 -25.89 0.38
C GLN A 24 10.01 -25.02 1.57
N GLN A 25 11.05 -25.46 2.29
CA GLN A 25 11.58 -24.74 3.44
C GLN A 25 12.54 -23.63 2.98
N VAL A 26 12.10 -22.38 3.06
CA VAL A 26 12.97 -21.21 2.80
C VAL A 26 13.62 -20.81 4.12
N ASN A 27 14.94 -21.01 4.24
CA ASN A 27 15.73 -20.59 5.40
C ASN A 27 16.33 -19.21 5.13
N LEU A 28 15.91 -18.20 5.90
CA LEU A 28 16.38 -16.82 5.76
C LEU A 28 17.08 -16.37 7.03
N LYS A 29 18.27 -15.77 6.92
CA LYS A 29 18.93 -15.11 8.05
C LYS A 29 18.46 -13.65 8.11
N TRP A 30 18.45 -13.06 9.30
CA TRP A 30 18.02 -11.68 9.50
C TRP A 30 18.75 -10.64 8.63
N THR A 31 20.01 -10.88 8.33
CA THR A 31 20.82 -10.05 7.43
C THR A 31 20.25 -10.00 6.01
N ASP A 32 19.49 -11.01 5.63
CA ASP A 32 18.93 -11.18 4.29
C ASP A 32 17.55 -10.50 4.18
N ILE A 33 17.02 -9.99 5.30
CA ILE A 33 15.66 -9.44 5.37
C ILE A 33 15.64 -7.98 4.87
N LEU A 34 16.77 -7.27 4.70
CA LEU A 34 16.83 -5.90 4.16
C LEU A 34 18.20 -5.47 3.57
N SER A 35 18.31 -5.30 2.24
CA SER A 35 19.14 -4.21 1.65
C SER A 35 18.84 -4.01 0.16
N PRO A 36 18.56 -2.76 -0.27
CA PRO A 36 19.35 -2.18 -1.37
C PRO A 36 20.36 -1.13 -0.90
N ASP A 37 20.17 -0.53 0.27
CA ASP A 37 21.11 0.42 0.84
C ASP A 37 21.57 -0.04 2.23
N ASN A 38 22.89 -0.18 2.37
CA ASN A 38 23.60 -0.58 3.58
C ASN A 38 23.38 0.39 4.74
N VAL A 39 22.20 0.36 5.37
CA VAL A 39 22.04 0.81 6.75
C VAL A 39 22.27 -0.41 7.64
N LYS A 40 23.50 -0.57 8.14
CA LYS A 40 23.77 -1.48 9.26
C LYS A 40 22.83 -1.10 10.41
N ILE A 41 21.78 -1.89 10.63
CA ILE A 41 21.00 -1.80 11.86
C ILE A 41 21.78 -2.57 12.94
N GLU A 42 22.89 -1.99 13.40
CA GLU A 42 23.42 -2.29 14.73
C GLU A 42 22.33 -1.92 15.74
N GLY A 43 21.50 -2.90 16.10
CA GLY A 43 20.32 -2.71 16.93
C GLY A 43 19.29 -3.82 16.79
N TYR A 44 19.27 -4.53 15.66
CA TYR A 44 18.40 -5.70 15.49
C TYR A 44 18.85 -6.88 16.37
N ALA A 45 20.15 -6.98 16.62
CA ALA A 45 20.76 -8.07 17.38
C ALA A 45 20.92 -7.79 18.89
N SER A 46 20.69 -6.56 19.35
CA SER A 46 20.88 -6.15 20.76
C SER A 46 19.59 -5.73 21.49
N GLY A 47 18.42 -6.16 21.00
CA GLY A 47 17.21 -6.25 21.83
C GLY A 47 16.49 -4.95 22.23
N MET A 48 16.45 -3.89 21.40
CA MET A 48 15.78 -2.63 21.81
C MET A 48 14.90 -1.93 20.76
N GLY A 49 14.48 -2.63 19.69
CA GLY A 49 13.47 -2.12 18.75
C GLY A 49 12.66 -3.23 18.08
N THR A 50 11.33 -3.17 18.14
CA THR A 50 10.44 -4.14 17.48
C THR A 50 10.18 -3.66 16.05
N HIS A 51 10.68 -4.38 15.06
CA HIS A 51 9.99 -4.46 13.77
C HIS A 51 8.97 -5.58 13.92
N PRO A 52 7.69 -5.24 14.06
CA PRO A 52 6.75 -6.19 14.64
C PRO A 52 6.23 -7.19 13.61
N TYR A 53 6.64 -7.12 12.33
CA TYR A 53 6.08 -7.99 11.29
C TYR A 53 7.00 -8.25 10.08
N VAL A 54 6.66 -9.33 9.36
CA VAL A 54 7.19 -9.68 8.03
C VAL A 54 6.08 -9.51 6.99
N ARG A 55 6.40 -8.94 5.82
CA ARG A 55 5.49 -8.82 4.68
C ARG A 55 5.80 -9.89 3.63
N LEU A 56 4.76 -10.52 3.10
CA LEU A 56 4.92 -11.58 2.12
C LEU A 56 3.74 -11.62 1.14
N TRP A 57 4.01 -12.14 -0.05
CA TRP A 57 3.04 -12.55 -1.04
C TRP A 57 2.98 -14.07 -1.09
N THR A 58 1.78 -14.63 -1.08
CA THR A 58 1.58 -16.06 -1.35
C THR A 58 0.18 -16.34 -1.87
N ASN A 59 0.03 -17.42 -2.63
CA ASN A 59 -1.27 -18.00 -3.00
C ASN A 59 -1.56 -19.31 -2.22
N ALA A 60 -0.75 -19.61 -1.21
CA ALA A 60 -0.85 -20.84 -0.44
C ALA A 60 -2.15 -20.90 0.37
N LYS A 61 -2.72 -22.10 0.49
CA LYS A 61 -3.88 -22.32 1.36
C LYS A 61 -3.49 -22.40 2.83
N SER A 62 -2.24 -22.74 3.11
CA SER A 62 -1.67 -22.84 4.45
C SER A 62 -0.27 -22.24 4.50
N LEU A 63 0.10 -21.66 5.64
CA LEU A 63 1.43 -21.13 5.90
C LEU A 63 1.93 -21.68 7.24
N SER A 64 3.08 -22.33 7.24
CA SER A 64 3.80 -22.70 8.46
C SER A 64 4.94 -21.72 8.71
N VAL A 65 5.12 -21.33 9.96
CA VAL A 65 6.19 -20.44 10.42
C VAL A 65 6.98 -21.16 11.49
N ARG A 66 8.31 -21.16 11.34
CA ARG A 66 9.23 -21.62 12.37
C ARG A 66 10.14 -20.45 12.77
N ILE A 67 10.18 -20.15 14.05
CA ILE A 67 11.00 -19.08 14.63
C ILE A 67 11.95 -19.70 15.66
N VAL A 68 13.24 -19.47 15.51
CA VAL A 68 14.25 -19.77 16.54
C VAL A 68 14.53 -18.48 17.31
N ALA A 69 14.35 -18.51 18.62
CA ALA A 69 14.52 -17.40 19.54
C ALA A 69 15.85 -17.51 20.31
N LYS A 70 16.46 -16.37 20.61
CA LYS A 70 17.68 -16.21 21.43
C LYS A 70 17.43 -16.52 22.91
N ASN A 71 16.19 -16.31 23.38
CA ASN A 71 15.79 -16.47 24.77
C ASN A 71 14.68 -17.52 24.85
N HIS A 72 14.63 -18.25 25.97
CA HIS A 72 13.51 -19.16 26.28
C HIS A 72 12.19 -18.39 26.31
N TRP A 73 11.16 -18.93 25.66
CA TRP A 73 9.83 -18.31 25.58
C TRP A 73 8.76 -19.15 26.30
N ARG A 74 7.65 -18.50 26.68
CA ARG A 74 6.45 -19.13 27.24
C ARG A 74 5.31 -19.11 26.22
N ALA A 75 4.54 -20.20 26.11
CA ALA A 75 3.49 -20.34 25.08
C ALA A 75 2.43 -19.24 25.07
N ALA A 76 2.02 -18.73 26.23
CA ALA A 76 1.05 -17.64 26.31
C ALA A 76 1.53 -16.32 25.68
N THR A 77 2.83 -16.16 25.44
CA THR A 77 3.46 -14.92 24.94
C THR A 77 4.05 -15.06 23.54
N ALA A 78 3.97 -16.25 22.93
CA ALA A 78 4.75 -16.64 21.75
C ALA A 78 3.89 -16.87 20.49
N GLN A 79 2.79 -16.12 20.34
CA GLN A 79 1.91 -16.22 19.17
C GLN A 79 2.25 -15.18 18.11
N CYS A 80 2.35 -15.63 16.87
CA CYS A 80 2.31 -14.78 15.69
C CYS A 80 0.85 -14.53 15.28
N LEU A 81 0.59 -13.39 14.66
CA LEU A 81 -0.70 -13.09 14.03
C LEU A 81 -0.50 -12.84 12.55
N LEU A 82 -1.32 -13.48 11.71
CA LEU A 82 -1.27 -13.30 10.27
C LEU A 82 -2.47 -12.48 9.82
N TYR A 83 -2.22 -11.42 9.06
CA TYR A 83 -3.25 -10.62 8.42
C TYR A 83 -3.09 -10.68 6.91
N GLN A 84 -4.17 -10.94 6.19
CA GLN A 84 -4.23 -10.81 4.72
C GLN A 84 -4.89 -9.49 4.35
N LEU A 85 -4.46 -8.89 3.24
CA LEU A 85 -5.13 -7.77 2.63
C LEU A 85 -5.92 -8.24 1.40
N ASP A 86 -7.22 -7.94 1.34
CA ASP A 86 -8.07 -8.33 0.20
C ASP A 86 -7.98 -7.36 -0.99
N ASP A 87 -8.75 -7.64 -2.05
CA ASP A 87 -8.79 -6.84 -3.29
C ASP A 87 -9.18 -5.36 -3.05
N ASP A 88 -9.95 -5.11 -1.99
CA ASP A 88 -10.46 -3.79 -1.60
C ASP A 88 -9.68 -3.16 -0.44
N GLY A 89 -8.58 -3.80 -0.02
CA GLY A 89 -7.67 -3.30 1.01
C GLY A 89 -8.19 -3.46 2.44
N LYS A 90 -9.09 -4.41 2.69
CA LYS A 90 -9.53 -4.77 4.04
C LYS A 90 -8.66 -5.88 4.62
N TRP A 91 -8.34 -5.74 5.91
CA TRP A 91 -7.55 -6.72 6.65
C TRP A 91 -8.42 -7.91 7.10
N LEU A 92 -7.98 -9.12 6.79
CA LEU A 92 -8.54 -10.38 7.26
C LEU A 92 -7.56 -11.04 8.23
N ALA A 93 -7.99 -11.32 9.46
CA ALA A 93 -7.13 -11.91 10.49
C ALA A 93 -7.18 -13.44 10.47
N TYR A 94 -6.03 -14.06 10.69
CA TYR A 94 -5.85 -15.50 10.81
C TYR A 94 -5.09 -15.80 12.10
N ASN A 95 -5.71 -16.63 12.94
CA ASN A 95 -5.08 -17.16 14.13
C ASN A 95 -4.25 -18.37 13.74
N GLY A 96 -2.99 -18.42 14.15
CA GLY A 96 -2.15 -19.57 13.89
C GLY A 96 -2.25 -20.58 15.04
N GLU A 97 -2.25 -21.85 14.68
CA GLU A 97 -2.23 -22.98 15.60
C GLU A 97 -0.80 -23.29 16.01
N GLN A 98 -0.54 -23.36 17.31
CA GLN A 98 0.78 -23.65 17.87
C GLN A 98 0.80 -25.06 18.46
N ARG A 99 1.85 -25.83 18.15
CA ARG A 99 1.97 -27.22 18.62
C ARG A 99 2.88 -27.38 19.84
N GLU A 100 3.88 -26.51 20.03
CA GLU A 100 4.77 -26.58 21.20
C GLU A 100 4.32 -25.72 22.40
N ARG A 101 4.67 -26.16 23.61
CA ARG A 101 4.35 -25.46 24.87
C ARG A 101 5.49 -24.57 25.43
N GLY A 102 6.66 -24.57 24.81
CA GLY A 102 7.84 -23.79 25.22
C GLY A 102 9.14 -24.31 24.60
N GLY A 103 10.22 -23.54 24.69
CA GLY A 103 11.55 -23.93 24.19
C GLY A 103 12.34 -22.75 23.64
N ASP A 104 13.21 -23.02 22.65
CA ASP A 104 13.91 -22.02 21.83
C ASP A 104 13.26 -21.84 20.45
N THR A 105 12.34 -22.73 20.06
CA THR A 105 11.77 -22.78 18.72
C THR A 105 10.24 -22.69 18.78
N ILE A 106 9.66 -21.66 18.17
CA ILE A 106 8.21 -21.51 18.01
C ILE A 106 7.82 -22.06 16.64
N MET A 107 6.88 -23.00 16.57
CA MET A 107 6.24 -23.40 15.31
C MET A 107 4.74 -23.11 15.34
N GLN A 108 4.28 -22.40 14.32
CA GLN A 108 2.89 -22.02 14.18
C GLN A 108 2.41 -22.24 12.74
N SER A 109 1.22 -22.80 12.57
CA SER A 109 0.60 -23.02 11.27
C SER A 109 -0.71 -22.25 11.13
N PHE A 110 -0.88 -21.59 10.00
CA PHE A 110 -2.10 -20.90 9.61
C PHE A 110 -2.74 -21.69 8.47
N SER A 111 -4.00 -22.07 8.62
CA SER A 111 -4.74 -22.84 7.62
C SER A 111 -5.85 -21.98 7.01
N GLN A 112 -6.29 -22.32 5.80
CA GLN A 112 -7.35 -21.63 5.06
C GLN A 112 -7.08 -20.12 4.87
N ILE A 113 -5.81 -19.75 4.70
CA ILE A 113 -5.39 -18.33 4.63
C ILE A 113 -5.73 -17.66 3.31
N THR A 114 -6.02 -18.44 2.28
CA THR A 114 -6.53 -17.94 1.01
C THR A 114 -8.03 -18.25 0.96
N ARG A 115 -8.85 -17.32 1.47
CA ARG A 115 -10.30 -17.39 1.28
C ARG A 115 -10.58 -17.04 -0.18
N GLN A 116 -11.12 -18.00 -0.93
CA GLN A 116 -11.42 -17.83 -2.35
C GLN A 116 -12.47 -16.73 -2.53
N GLU A 117 -12.13 -15.64 -3.22
CA GLU A 117 -13.14 -14.74 -3.77
C GLU A 117 -13.15 -14.72 -5.30
N ARG A 118 -12.01 -15.00 -5.97
CA ARG A 118 -11.92 -14.93 -7.43
C ARG A 118 -10.91 -15.93 -8.03
N THR A 119 -11.30 -16.56 -9.14
CA THR A 119 -10.49 -17.52 -9.93
C THR A 119 -9.84 -16.81 -11.14
N PRO A 120 -8.62 -17.19 -11.56
CA PRO A 120 -7.68 -18.12 -10.91
C PRO A 120 -7.07 -17.56 -9.62
N LEU A 121 -6.58 -18.47 -8.76
CA LEU A 121 -5.84 -18.15 -7.54
C LEU A 121 -4.59 -17.32 -7.89
N ARG A 122 -4.40 -16.23 -7.17
CA ARG A 122 -3.25 -15.32 -7.32
C ARG A 122 -2.59 -15.08 -5.97
N GLU A 123 -1.38 -14.52 -6.00
CA GLU A 123 -0.67 -14.11 -4.80
C GLU A 123 -1.41 -12.96 -4.11
N MET A 124 -1.58 -13.08 -2.79
CA MET A 124 -2.20 -12.09 -1.92
C MET A 124 -1.16 -11.56 -0.93
N GLU A 125 -1.32 -10.31 -0.48
CA GLU A 125 -0.43 -9.72 0.53
C GLU A 125 -0.82 -10.17 1.93
N TYR A 126 0.20 -10.53 2.70
CA TYR A 126 0.09 -10.86 4.10
C TYR A 126 1.11 -10.08 4.95
N ARG A 127 0.72 -9.83 6.20
CA ARG A 127 1.58 -9.37 7.29
C ARG A 127 1.57 -10.37 8.42
N LEU A 128 2.73 -10.97 8.69
CA LEU A 128 2.94 -11.82 9.85
C LEU A 128 3.53 -10.98 10.98
N PHE A 129 2.73 -10.67 11.99
CA PHE A 129 3.21 -10.04 13.22
C PHE A 129 3.91 -11.06 14.11
N LEU A 130 5.10 -10.71 14.57
CA LEU A 130 5.98 -11.58 15.35
C LEU A 130 5.74 -11.40 16.86
N PRO A 131 5.93 -12.46 17.66
CA PRO A 131 5.80 -12.38 19.12
C PRO A 131 6.70 -11.31 19.73
N ALA A 132 6.19 -10.64 20.77
CA ALA A 132 6.97 -9.66 21.51
C ALA A 132 7.95 -10.36 22.47
N GLY A 133 9.10 -9.71 22.73
CA GLY A 133 10.05 -10.15 23.75
C GLY A 133 10.88 -11.39 23.40
N ILE A 134 10.67 -11.99 22.23
CA ILE A 134 11.55 -13.04 21.71
C ILE A 134 12.68 -12.39 20.92
N GLY A 135 13.93 -12.54 21.34
CA GLY A 135 15.05 -12.14 20.49
C GLY A 135 15.04 -13.06 19.27
N LEU A 136 14.68 -12.60 18.07
CA LEU A 136 14.62 -13.50 16.90
C LEU A 136 16.04 -13.85 16.43
N GLN A 137 16.36 -15.14 16.30
CA GLN A 137 17.61 -15.65 15.74
C GLN A 137 17.45 -16.09 14.29
N GLN A 138 16.38 -16.83 13.98
CA GLN A 138 16.08 -17.31 12.63
C GLN A 138 14.57 -17.40 12.43
N ILE A 139 14.10 -17.15 11.20
CA ILE A 139 12.74 -17.43 10.77
C ILE A 139 12.75 -18.23 9.48
N SER A 140 11.87 -19.22 9.39
CA SER A 140 11.65 -20.03 8.19
C SER A 140 10.15 -20.13 7.91
N PHE A 141 9.80 -20.14 6.63
CA PHE A 141 8.43 -20.29 6.15
C PHE A 141 8.28 -21.60 5.38
N GLY A 142 7.11 -22.22 5.51
CA GLY A 142 6.71 -23.41 4.77
C GLY A 142 5.35 -23.20 4.12
N VAL A 143 5.29 -23.45 2.81
CA VAL A 143 4.06 -23.46 2.00
C VAL A 143 4.01 -24.76 1.19
N ASP A 144 2.83 -25.06 0.62
CA ASP A 144 2.68 -26.18 -0.31
C ASP A 144 3.59 -25.99 -1.54
N SER A 145 4.17 -27.08 -2.07
CA SER A 145 5.21 -27.01 -3.12
C SER A 145 4.75 -26.40 -4.46
N GLN A 146 3.44 -26.35 -4.69
CA GLN A 146 2.84 -25.73 -5.89
C GLN A 146 2.45 -24.27 -5.65
N SER A 147 2.62 -23.76 -4.43
CA SER A 147 2.28 -22.40 -4.07
C SER A 147 3.46 -21.47 -4.29
N LEU A 148 3.13 -20.26 -4.71
CA LEU A 148 4.08 -19.15 -4.79
C LEU A 148 4.27 -18.56 -3.40
N PHE A 149 5.50 -18.18 -3.09
CA PHE A 149 5.85 -17.45 -1.89
C PHE A 149 6.97 -16.47 -2.20
N LYS A 150 6.78 -15.20 -1.82
CA LYS A 150 7.77 -14.15 -1.99
C LYS A 150 7.74 -13.21 -0.80
N LEU A 151 8.92 -12.89 -0.26
CA LEU A 151 9.01 -11.78 0.70
C LEU A 151 8.85 -10.45 -0.02
N MET A 152 8.14 -9.53 0.62
CA MET A 152 7.99 -8.18 0.10
C MET A 152 9.11 -7.29 0.66
N PRO A 153 9.61 -6.33 -0.14
CA PRO A 153 10.53 -5.32 0.37
C PRO A 153 9.84 -4.41 1.41
N LEU A 154 10.64 -3.59 2.09
CA LEU A 154 10.08 -2.51 2.89
C LEU A 154 9.25 -1.58 2.03
N GLN A 155 8.29 -0.99 2.71
CA GLN A 155 7.56 0.17 2.24
C GLN A 155 8.56 1.31 1.92
N PRO A 156 8.59 1.82 0.67
CA PRO A 156 9.46 2.93 0.25
C PRO A 156 9.07 4.30 0.84
N GLU A 157 7.89 4.40 1.43
CA GLU A 157 7.31 5.58 2.08
C GLU A 157 8.07 5.96 3.35
N LYS A 158 7.98 7.24 3.74
CA LYS A 158 8.46 7.71 5.03
C LYS A 158 7.69 7.01 6.17
N ARG A 159 8.46 6.48 7.12
CA ARG A 159 7.95 5.70 8.26
C ARG A 159 7.51 6.58 9.43
N ILE A 160 6.68 6.02 10.30
CA ILE A 160 6.41 6.57 11.62
C ILE A 160 7.44 6.00 12.61
N VAL A 161 8.06 6.84 13.44
CA VAL A 161 8.95 6.38 14.50
C VAL A 161 8.27 6.58 15.85
N VAL A 162 8.20 5.53 16.65
CA VAL A 162 7.46 5.50 17.91
C VAL A 162 8.41 5.23 19.07
N TYR A 163 8.29 6.03 20.12
CA TYR A 163 8.81 5.69 21.43
C TYR A 163 7.70 5.05 22.27
N GLN A 164 7.94 3.84 22.76
CA GLN A 164 7.02 3.09 23.62
C GLN A 164 7.82 2.28 24.64
N ASP A 165 7.53 2.48 25.92
CA ASP A 165 8.34 1.95 27.02
C ASP A 165 8.12 0.46 27.31
N ASN A 166 7.08 -0.18 26.74
CA ASN A 166 6.80 -1.62 26.93
C ASN A 166 6.27 -2.29 25.67
N ALA A 167 6.91 -3.39 25.24
CA ALA A 167 6.38 -4.26 24.18
C ALA A 167 5.16 -5.04 24.71
N SER A 168 4.08 -5.11 23.92
CA SER A 168 2.88 -5.91 24.20
C SER A 168 2.66 -6.94 23.08
N ALA A 169 1.75 -7.89 23.30
CA ALA A 169 1.49 -9.04 22.43
C ALA A 169 1.40 -8.67 20.93
N ALA A 170 1.94 -9.55 20.09
CA ALA A 170 2.05 -9.37 18.64
C ALA A 170 0.72 -8.96 18.01
N GLY A 171 0.73 -7.94 17.15
CA GLY A 171 -0.40 -7.52 16.32
C GLY A 171 -1.62 -6.94 17.07
N HIS A 172 -1.68 -7.07 18.41
CA HIS A 172 -2.74 -6.52 19.27
C HIS A 172 -2.29 -5.31 20.08
N ASN A 173 -1.00 -5.00 20.09
CA ASN A 173 -0.54 -3.73 20.64
C ASN A 173 -1.05 -2.56 19.80
N TRP A 174 -1.14 -1.39 20.44
CA TRP A 174 -1.74 -0.21 19.83
C TRP A 174 -0.97 0.27 18.59
N ALA A 175 0.35 0.10 18.58
CA ALA A 175 1.21 0.52 17.49
C ALA A 175 1.01 -0.37 16.26
N ASP A 176 0.92 -1.69 16.44
CA ASP A 176 0.65 -2.65 15.37
C ASP A 176 -0.75 -2.47 14.78
N GLU A 177 -1.73 -2.16 15.62
CA GLU A 177 -3.09 -1.85 15.16
C GLU A 177 -3.10 -0.55 14.36
N LEU A 178 -2.42 0.50 14.86
CA LEU A 178 -2.28 1.77 14.15
C LEU A 178 -1.54 1.60 12.81
N GLU A 179 -0.50 0.78 12.76
CA GLU A 179 0.25 0.44 11.54
C GLU A 179 -0.69 -0.07 10.45
N ARG A 180 -1.56 -1.04 10.78
CA ARG A 180 -2.54 -1.59 9.84
C ARG A 180 -3.62 -0.59 9.45
N ARG A 181 -4.08 0.23 10.41
CA ARG A 181 -5.11 1.26 10.19
C ARG A 181 -4.62 2.38 9.26
N LEU A 182 -3.34 2.74 9.35
CA LEU A 182 -2.70 3.74 8.51
C LEU A 182 -2.08 3.15 7.23
N ASP A 183 -1.87 1.83 7.20
CA ASP A 183 -1.10 1.11 6.19
C ASP A 183 0.34 1.63 6.01
N ARG A 184 0.94 2.16 7.06
CA ARG A 184 2.24 2.84 7.03
C ARG A 184 3.22 2.24 8.01
N SER A 185 4.43 1.95 7.52
CA SER A 185 5.50 1.34 8.29
C SER A 185 5.79 2.11 9.57
N MET A 186 5.90 1.36 10.68
CA MET A 186 6.21 1.87 12.00
C MET A 186 7.51 1.25 12.52
N THR A 187 8.37 2.06 13.13
CA THR A 187 9.54 1.62 13.88
C THR A 187 9.32 1.95 15.35
N VAL A 188 9.11 0.93 16.18
CA VAL A 188 8.79 1.09 17.60
C VAL A 188 10.04 0.80 18.45
N LEU A 189 10.40 1.73 19.32
CA LEU A 189 11.63 1.73 20.09
C LEU A 189 11.34 1.98 21.58
N SER A 190 11.93 1.16 22.44
CA SER A 190 11.85 1.33 23.91
C SER A 190 13.05 2.08 24.49
N ASP A 191 14.15 2.16 23.74
CA ASP A 191 15.29 3.00 24.10
C ASP A 191 15.08 4.44 23.60
N PHE A 192 15.10 5.39 24.52
CA PHE A 192 14.80 6.79 24.23
C PHE A 192 15.88 7.48 23.36
N GLN A 193 17.14 7.10 23.50
CA GLN A 193 18.24 7.67 22.72
C GLN A 193 18.21 7.15 21.28
N LEU A 194 17.98 5.84 21.11
CA LEU A 194 17.77 5.23 19.80
C LEU A 194 16.55 5.79 19.12
N PHE A 195 15.43 5.97 19.84
CA PHE A 195 14.25 6.67 19.33
C PHE A 195 14.62 8.03 18.78
N THR A 196 15.27 8.86 19.59
CA THR A 196 15.61 10.23 19.19
C THR A 196 16.55 10.26 17.97
N LYS A 197 17.48 9.30 17.86
CA LYS A 197 18.38 9.17 16.70
C LYS A 197 17.64 8.71 15.44
N ALA A 198 16.76 7.72 15.56
CA ALA A 198 16.00 7.16 14.45
C ALA A 198 14.92 8.11 13.93
N ALA A 199 14.20 8.78 14.83
CA ALA A 199 13.15 9.74 14.50
C ALA A 199 13.70 11.01 13.83
N ALA A 200 14.95 11.39 14.10
CA ALA A 200 15.59 12.56 13.46
C ALA A 200 16.05 12.31 12.01
N GLN A 201 15.87 11.09 11.46
CA GLN A 201 16.29 10.77 10.10
C GLN A 201 15.31 11.33 9.05
N PRO A 202 15.79 11.73 7.84
CA PRO A 202 14.94 12.27 6.76
C PRO A 202 13.82 11.32 6.29
N GLY A 203 13.98 10.02 6.49
CA GLY A 203 12.97 9.00 6.19
C GLY A 203 11.80 8.92 7.19
N THR A 204 11.73 9.83 8.18
CA THR A 204 10.66 9.86 9.18
C THR A 204 9.55 10.81 8.74
N ARG A 205 8.31 10.32 8.75
CA ARG A 205 7.10 11.12 8.46
C ARG A 205 6.64 11.92 9.68
N ILE A 206 6.58 11.24 10.81
CA ILE A 206 6.22 11.80 12.12
C ILE A 206 6.84 10.96 13.22
N ALA A 207 7.16 11.60 14.35
CA ALA A 207 7.56 10.92 15.56
C ALA A 207 6.39 10.87 16.56
N LEU A 208 6.09 9.70 17.12
CA LEU A 208 5.11 9.53 18.19
C LEU A 208 5.86 9.26 19.50
N LEU A 209 5.68 10.12 20.49
CA LEU A 209 6.37 10.05 21.78
C LEU A 209 5.38 9.81 22.91
N GLU A 210 5.36 8.58 23.43
CA GLU A 210 4.62 8.23 24.64
C GLU A 210 5.34 8.79 25.87
N ILE A 211 4.65 9.59 26.69
CA ILE A 211 5.14 10.03 28.00
C ILE A 211 4.68 9.05 29.07
N LYS A 212 5.67 8.46 29.75
CA LYS A 212 5.52 7.53 30.86
C LYS A 212 6.72 7.66 31.81
N GLY A 213 6.79 8.78 32.54
CA GLY A 213 7.78 9.00 33.61
C GLY A 213 9.17 9.48 33.17
N GLN A 214 9.39 9.78 31.89
CA GLN A 214 10.64 10.34 31.41
C GLN A 214 10.87 11.74 32.00
N PRO A 215 12.12 12.12 32.36
CA PRO A 215 12.42 13.47 32.83
C PRO A 215 12.06 14.54 31.80
N GLN A 216 11.33 15.59 32.21
CA GLN A 216 10.88 16.67 31.32
C GLN A 216 12.00 17.27 30.47
N ARG A 217 13.18 17.51 31.06
CA ARG A 217 14.36 18.04 30.34
C ARG A 217 14.75 17.18 29.13
N MET A 218 14.60 15.86 29.24
CA MET A 218 14.97 14.91 28.22
C MET A 218 13.96 14.93 27.07
N VAL A 219 12.66 14.96 27.40
CA VAL A 219 11.57 15.11 26.42
C VAL A 219 11.71 16.42 25.63
N VAL A 220 11.94 17.53 26.34
CA VAL A 220 12.12 18.85 25.70
C VAL A 220 13.33 18.85 24.76
N ALA A 221 14.46 18.26 25.18
CA ALA A 221 15.66 18.16 24.34
C ALA A 221 15.41 17.33 23.07
N ALA A 222 14.71 16.19 23.19
CA ALA A 222 14.36 15.36 22.06
C ALA A 222 13.43 16.09 21.07
N VAL A 223 12.36 16.71 21.56
CA VAL A 223 11.40 17.45 20.72
C VAL A 223 12.10 18.60 19.98
N LYS A 224 12.97 19.36 20.65
CA LYS A 224 13.76 20.42 19.99
C LYS A 224 14.66 19.86 18.89
N LYS A 225 15.28 18.70 19.12
CA LYS A 225 16.12 18.02 18.11
C LYS A 225 15.30 17.57 16.91
N LEU A 226 14.12 17.00 17.12
CA LEU A 226 13.21 16.56 16.06
C LEU A 226 12.66 17.75 15.27
N GLN A 227 12.27 18.82 15.95
CA GLN A 227 11.83 20.06 15.31
C GLN A 227 12.93 20.67 14.43
N LYS A 228 14.19 20.69 14.91
CA LYS A 228 15.34 21.15 14.12
C LYS A 228 15.57 20.29 12.87
N ALA A 229 15.23 19.00 12.91
CA ALA A 229 15.27 18.08 11.77
C ALA A 229 14.04 18.19 10.84
N GLY A 230 13.09 19.10 11.13
CA GLY A 230 11.84 19.24 10.37
C GLY A 230 10.82 18.13 10.64
N ILE A 231 11.00 17.37 11.73
CA ILE A 231 10.13 16.24 12.07
C ILE A 231 9.06 16.67 13.07
N LYS A 232 7.80 16.58 12.64
CA LYS A 232 6.66 16.80 13.54
C LYS A 232 6.64 15.70 14.59
N THR A 233 6.35 16.09 15.83
CA THR A 233 6.27 15.16 16.97
C THR A 233 4.89 15.25 17.60
N LEU A 234 4.21 14.10 17.73
CA LEU A 234 2.99 13.97 18.53
C LEU A 234 3.37 13.40 19.89
N ILE A 235 3.07 14.15 20.94
CA ILE A 235 3.32 13.77 22.33
C ILE A 235 1.99 13.35 22.95
N PHE A 236 1.96 12.19 23.62
CA PHE A 236 0.73 11.64 24.19
C PHE A 236 1.00 10.83 25.46
N SER A 237 -0.03 10.61 26.28
CA SER A 237 0.05 9.73 27.45
C SER A 237 -0.34 8.29 27.09
N SER A 238 0.08 7.31 27.89
CA SER A 238 -0.33 5.91 27.70
C SER A 238 -1.85 5.73 27.63
N SER A 239 -2.62 6.55 28.37
CA SER A 239 -4.09 6.50 28.38
C SER A 239 -4.72 6.93 27.07
N ALA A 240 -4.06 7.78 26.28
CA ALA A 240 -4.58 8.25 24.99
C ALA A 240 -4.76 7.09 24.00
N THR A 241 -3.95 6.04 24.11
CA THR A 241 -4.03 4.88 23.21
C THR A 241 -5.19 3.94 23.53
N LYS A 242 -5.85 4.06 24.70
CA LYS A 242 -6.94 3.16 25.09
C LYS A 242 -8.13 3.22 24.12
N ASP A 243 -8.42 4.41 23.62
CA ASP A 243 -9.37 4.62 22.52
C ASP A 243 -8.59 4.62 21.20
N ARG A 244 -8.68 3.50 20.47
CA ARG A 244 -7.94 3.28 19.22
C ARG A 244 -8.38 4.21 18.11
N ASP A 245 -9.67 4.53 18.05
CA ASP A 245 -10.25 5.35 17.00
C ASP A 245 -9.91 6.83 17.23
N ALA A 246 -10.06 7.31 18.47
CA ALA A 246 -9.66 8.66 18.84
C ALA A 246 -8.15 8.88 18.65
N PHE A 247 -7.33 7.89 19.00
CA PHE A 247 -5.89 7.98 18.81
C PHE A 247 -5.48 7.96 17.32
N GLU A 248 -6.11 7.10 16.50
CA GLU A 248 -5.93 7.13 15.03
C GLU A 248 -6.25 8.53 14.49
N GLN A 249 -7.36 9.14 14.93
CA GLN A 249 -7.76 10.47 14.50
C GLN A 249 -6.74 11.55 14.88
N GLN A 250 -6.18 11.50 16.10
CA GLN A 250 -5.13 12.42 16.53
C GLN A 250 -3.87 12.29 15.65
N VAL A 251 -3.47 11.07 15.33
CA VAL A 251 -2.31 10.82 14.46
C VAL A 251 -2.58 11.31 13.03
N ARG A 252 -3.75 11.03 12.46
CA ARG A 252 -4.14 11.53 11.14
C ARG A 252 -4.17 13.06 11.09
N GLN A 253 -4.74 13.72 12.10
CA GLN A 253 -4.72 15.17 12.21
C GLN A 253 -3.27 15.70 12.27
N ALA A 254 -2.38 15.02 13.00
CA ALA A 254 -0.98 15.38 13.03
C ALA A 254 -0.29 15.21 11.66
N LEU A 255 -0.75 14.29 10.82
CA LEU A 255 -0.23 14.08 9.46
C LEU A 255 -0.88 14.98 8.39
N ASN A 256 -1.88 15.80 8.78
CA ASN A 256 -2.80 16.50 7.89
C ASN A 256 -3.57 15.54 6.96
N GLU A 257 -3.96 14.41 7.51
CA GLU A 257 -4.73 13.35 6.87
C GLU A 257 -6.10 13.25 7.53
N SER A 258 -7.08 12.72 6.81
CA SER A 258 -8.42 12.50 7.33
C SER A 258 -8.95 11.13 6.91
N LYS A 259 -9.95 10.68 7.64
CA LYS A 259 -10.74 9.47 7.38
C LYS A 259 -12.18 9.79 7.73
N GLY A 260 -13.10 9.50 6.82
CA GLY A 260 -14.54 9.71 7.00
C GLY A 260 -15.33 8.40 7.06
N ALA A 261 -16.63 8.52 7.30
CA ALA A 261 -17.56 7.39 7.31
C ALA A 261 -17.88 6.86 5.90
N LEU A 262 -17.81 7.71 4.88
CA LEU A 262 -18.01 7.33 3.48
C LEU A 262 -16.79 6.56 2.97
N SER A 263 -17.02 5.56 2.11
CA SER A 263 -15.93 4.80 1.48
C SER A 263 -14.97 5.69 0.70
N THR A 264 -15.49 6.72 0.02
CA THR A 264 -14.73 7.72 -0.75
C THR A 264 -13.82 8.60 0.12
N LEU A 265 -14.05 8.61 1.44
CA LEU A 265 -13.28 9.36 2.43
C LEU A 265 -12.33 8.45 3.23
N ASN A 266 -12.20 7.17 2.88
CA ASN A 266 -11.39 6.20 3.61
C ASN A 266 -10.15 5.76 2.81
N PRO A 267 -8.98 6.39 3.02
CA PRO A 267 -7.77 6.07 2.26
C PRO A 267 -7.41 4.58 2.41
N VAL A 268 -7.40 3.86 1.29
CA VAL A 268 -7.17 2.41 1.28
C VAL A 268 -6.46 1.96 0.01
N VAL A 269 -5.66 0.90 0.08
CA VAL A 269 -5.05 0.28 -1.11
C VAL A 269 -6.04 -0.61 -1.85
N GLN A 270 -5.64 -1.14 -3.02
CA GLN A 270 -6.45 -2.09 -3.78
C GLN A 270 -5.57 -3.05 -4.60
N SER A 271 -6.15 -4.15 -5.03
CA SER A 271 -5.49 -5.10 -5.95
C SER A 271 -6.46 -5.76 -6.95
N ARG A 272 -7.43 -4.98 -7.44
CA ARG A 272 -8.54 -5.43 -8.31
C ARG A 272 -8.11 -5.65 -9.76
N ASP A 273 -7.12 -4.88 -10.24
CA ASP A 273 -6.61 -5.03 -11.61
C ASP A 273 -5.55 -6.14 -11.65
N ARG A 274 -5.72 -7.08 -12.58
CA ARG A 274 -4.86 -8.27 -12.70
C ARG A 274 -3.66 -8.06 -13.63
N ASN A 275 -3.60 -6.95 -14.34
CA ASN A 275 -2.54 -6.70 -15.33
C ASN A 275 -1.26 -6.14 -14.72
N TYR A 276 -1.28 -5.70 -13.46
CA TYR A 276 -0.15 -5.13 -12.77
C TYR A 276 -0.24 -5.28 -11.24
N ASN A 277 0.88 -5.07 -10.54
CA ASN A 277 0.90 -5.03 -9.08
C ASN A 277 0.80 -3.57 -8.61
N TRP A 278 -0.27 -3.25 -7.87
CA TRP A 278 -0.56 -1.90 -7.41
C TRP A 278 0.53 -1.30 -6.52
N ARG A 279 1.05 -2.09 -5.56
CA ARG A 279 2.12 -1.61 -4.67
C ARG A 279 3.44 -1.44 -5.39
N GLN A 280 3.76 -2.32 -6.34
CA GLN A 280 4.95 -2.15 -7.16
C GLN A 280 4.85 -0.87 -7.98
N ARG A 281 3.68 -0.62 -8.60
CA ARG A 281 3.46 0.62 -9.33
C ARG A 281 3.65 1.86 -8.45
N HIS A 282 3.10 1.86 -7.23
CA HIS A 282 3.33 2.93 -6.26
C HIS A 282 4.82 3.11 -5.92
N ALA A 283 5.55 2.02 -5.69
CA ALA A 283 6.98 2.07 -5.45
C ALA A 283 7.77 2.64 -6.66
N ASP A 284 7.37 2.28 -7.88
CA ASP A 284 7.97 2.77 -9.12
C ASP A 284 7.72 4.28 -9.29
N GLU A 285 6.51 4.78 -8.95
CA GLU A 285 6.22 6.22 -8.93
C GLU A 285 7.14 6.96 -7.95
N LEU A 286 7.29 6.45 -6.72
CA LEU A 286 8.15 7.06 -5.69
C LEU A 286 9.63 7.03 -6.10
N ALA A 287 10.09 5.96 -6.74
CA ALA A 287 11.46 5.87 -7.27
C ALA A 287 11.67 6.87 -8.42
N LEU A 288 10.69 7.01 -9.31
CA LEU A 288 10.76 7.94 -10.42
C LEU A 288 10.76 9.40 -9.93
N ILE A 289 9.88 9.77 -8.98
CA ILE A 289 9.85 11.12 -8.39
C ILE A 289 11.21 11.49 -7.80
N LYS A 290 11.87 10.55 -7.10
CA LYS A 290 13.19 10.79 -6.48
C LYS A 290 14.29 11.05 -7.51
N THR A 291 14.24 10.37 -8.65
CA THR A 291 15.30 10.45 -9.68
C THR A 291 15.01 11.50 -10.75
N HIS A 292 13.74 11.74 -11.05
CA HIS A 292 13.23 12.63 -12.08
C HIS A 292 11.96 13.36 -11.59
N PRO A 293 12.09 14.34 -10.68
CA PRO A 293 10.94 15.08 -10.15
C PRO A 293 10.06 15.67 -11.27
N PRO A 294 8.75 15.39 -11.31
CA PRO A 294 7.91 15.83 -12.40
C PRO A 294 7.51 17.31 -12.27
N ARG A 295 7.32 17.97 -13.41
CA ARG A 295 6.77 19.34 -13.46
C ARG A 295 5.26 19.33 -13.26
N ASN A 296 4.58 18.39 -13.92
CA ASN A 296 3.13 18.21 -13.87
C ASN A 296 2.81 16.76 -13.57
N VAL A 297 1.70 16.49 -12.88
CA VAL A 297 1.27 15.12 -12.59
C VAL A 297 -0.22 14.94 -12.88
N VAL A 298 -0.61 13.74 -13.31
CA VAL A 298 -2.01 13.36 -13.47
C VAL A 298 -2.36 12.19 -12.55
N LEU A 299 -3.26 12.43 -11.59
CA LEU A 299 -3.80 11.42 -10.68
C LEU A 299 -5.10 10.85 -11.26
N ALA A 300 -5.06 9.59 -11.66
CA ALA A 300 -6.13 9.01 -12.48
C ALA A 300 -6.32 7.49 -12.30
N ASN A 301 -7.16 6.92 -13.15
CA ASN A 301 -7.49 5.49 -13.19
C ASN A 301 -6.95 4.79 -14.45
N SER A 302 -7.51 3.63 -14.82
CA SER A 302 -7.16 2.81 -15.99
C SER A 302 -7.19 3.57 -17.32
N ILE A 303 -8.02 4.60 -17.46
CA ILE A 303 -8.11 5.41 -18.68
C ILE A 303 -6.78 6.15 -18.94
N ILE A 304 -6.10 6.61 -17.90
CA ILE A 304 -4.81 7.29 -18.09
C ILE A 304 -3.65 6.32 -17.89
N HIS A 305 -3.76 5.37 -16.95
CA HIS A 305 -2.73 4.35 -16.69
C HIS A 305 -2.27 3.62 -17.95
N TYR A 306 -3.21 3.25 -18.83
CA TYR A 306 -2.95 2.52 -20.07
C TYR A 306 -2.76 3.41 -21.30
N TRP A 307 -2.69 4.74 -21.14
CA TRP A 307 -2.46 5.67 -22.24
C TRP A 307 -1.02 5.55 -22.75
N GLY A 308 -0.05 5.78 -21.86
CA GLY A 308 1.38 5.85 -22.15
C GLY A 308 2.11 6.66 -21.07
N GLY A 309 3.35 7.02 -21.34
CA GLY A 309 4.14 7.86 -20.42
C GLY A 309 4.76 7.12 -19.23
N PRO A 310 5.73 7.75 -18.54
CA PRO A 310 6.45 7.14 -17.45
C PRO A 310 5.69 7.24 -16.09
N PRO A 311 5.89 6.27 -15.18
CA PRO A 311 6.43 4.94 -15.47
C PRO A 311 5.51 4.20 -16.46
N GLN A 312 6.08 3.42 -17.36
CA GLN A 312 5.31 2.78 -18.43
C GLN A 312 4.58 1.52 -17.89
N SER A 313 3.32 1.35 -18.30
CA SER A 313 2.54 0.13 -18.05
C SER A 313 2.86 -0.95 -19.10
N THR A 314 2.59 -2.22 -18.79
CA THR A 314 2.69 -3.34 -19.74
C THR A 314 1.72 -3.21 -20.91
N ILE A 315 0.57 -2.58 -20.68
CA ILE A 315 -0.41 -2.20 -21.71
C ILE A 315 -0.26 -0.71 -22.01
N VAL A 316 -0.13 -0.37 -23.29
CA VAL A 316 -0.01 1.00 -23.80
C VAL A 316 -0.89 1.18 -25.03
N ARG A 317 -1.78 2.18 -25.04
CA ARG A 317 -2.84 2.34 -26.05
C ARG A 317 -2.75 3.61 -26.88
N GLY A 318 -1.93 4.59 -26.49
CA GLY A 318 -1.84 5.89 -27.15
C GLY A 318 -0.50 6.59 -26.98
N GLN A 319 0.60 5.83 -26.98
CA GLN A 319 1.96 6.34 -26.73
C GLN A 319 2.31 7.54 -27.61
N ASP A 320 1.95 7.51 -28.89
CA ASP A 320 2.22 8.57 -29.86
C ASP A 320 1.61 9.92 -29.45
N SER A 321 0.36 9.89 -29.01
CA SER A 321 -0.31 11.10 -28.50
C SER A 321 0.26 11.56 -27.15
N TRP A 322 0.72 10.64 -26.29
CA TRP A 322 1.39 11.01 -25.06
C TRP A 322 2.71 11.74 -25.34
N GLU A 323 3.53 11.16 -26.21
CA GLU A 323 4.83 11.72 -26.60
C GLU A 323 4.68 13.10 -27.22
N THR A 324 3.75 13.24 -28.16
CA THR A 324 3.49 14.48 -28.89
C THR A 324 3.04 15.63 -27.98
N TYR A 325 2.14 15.37 -27.02
CA TYR A 325 1.45 16.43 -26.30
C TYR A 325 1.90 16.64 -24.86
N PHE A 326 2.43 15.61 -24.19
CA PHE A 326 2.66 15.63 -22.74
C PHE A 326 4.12 15.58 -22.32
N SER A 327 5.01 15.02 -23.14
CA SER A 327 6.43 14.87 -22.78
C SER A 327 7.11 16.23 -22.55
N LEU A 328 6.91 17.19 -23.46
CA LEU A 328 7.44 18.55 -23.29
C LEU A 328 6.75 19.36 -22.18
N LEU A 329 5.56 18.91 -21.73
CA LEU A 329 4.91 19.47 -20.56
C LEU A 329 5.48 18.88 -19.26
N GLY A 330 6.29 17.82 -19.32
CA GLY A 330 6.79 17.14 -18.12
C GLY A 330 5.67 16.55 -17.28
N LEU A 331 4.61 16.05 -17.94
CA LEU A 331 3.49 15.37 -17.28
C LEU A 331 3.87 13.92 -16.97
N GLN A 332 3.85 13.55 -15.70
CA GLN A 332 4.04 12.17 -15.24
C GLN A 332 2.68 11.48 -15.07
N ASN A 333 2.61 10.22 -15.52
CA ASN A 333 1.41 9.41 -15.46
C ASN A 333 1.29 8.73 -14.09
N MET A 334 0.52 9.30 -13.18
CA MET A 334 0.19 8.70 -11.88
C MET A 334 -1.23 8.09 -11.89
N GLY A 335 -1.63 7.54 -13.03
CA GLY A 335 -2.85 6.77 -13.21
C GLY A 335 -2.65 5.31 -12.80
N PHE A 336 -3.65 4.72 -12.15
CA PHE A 336 -3.62 3.32 -11.70
C PHE A 336 -4.90 2.61 -12.13
N GLY A 337 -4.79 1.45 -12.79
CA GLY A 337 -5.96 0.66 -13.17
C GLY A 337 -6.86 0.34 -11.98
N TRP A 338 -8.19 0.47 -12.15
CA TRP A 338 -9.21 0.28 -11.12
C TRP A 338 -9.23 1.24 -9.92
N ASP A 339 -8.35 2.23 -9.85
CA ASP A 339 -8.37 3.19 -8.74
C ASP A 339 -9.74 3.88 -8.65
N ARG A 340 -10.23 3.97 -7.42
CA ARG A 340 -11.31 4.83 -6.98
C ARG A 340 -10.73 6.03 -6.23
N ILE A 341 -11.55 7.02 -5.91
CA ILE A 341 -11.13 8.26 -5.22
C ILE A 341 -10.32 7.94 -3.96
N GLU A 342 -10.79 6.99 -3.16
CA GLU A 342 -10.16 6.62 -1.90
C GLU A 342 -8.80 5.93 -2.06
N ASN A 343 -8.54 5.32 -3.22
CA ASN A 343 -7.24 4.74 -3.54
C ASN A 343 -6.23 5.84 -3.89
N VAL A 344 -6.65 6.86 -4.64
CA VAL A 344 -5.82 8.04 -4.90
C VAL A 344 -5.55 8.81 -3.62
N LEU A 345 -6.55 8.93 -2.73
CA LEU A 345 -6.38 9.56 -1.43
C LEU A 345 -5.29 8.86 -0.62
N TRP A 346 -5.27 7.51 -0.62
CA TRP A 346 -4.19 6.76 0.01
C TRP A 346 -2.83 7.12 -0.59
N ARG A 347 -2.70 7.12 -1.92
CA ARG A 347 -1.43 7.40 -2.62
C ARG A 347 -0.89 8.81 -2.34
N VAL A 348 -1.75 9.82 -2.33
CA VAL A 348 -1.39 11.20 -1.95
C VAL A 348 -0.91 11.29 -0.50
N GLN A 349 -1.54 10.52 0.40
CA GLN A 349 -1.10 10.45 1.79
C GLN A 349 0.25 9.72 1.88
N HIS A 350 0.48 8.73 1.03
CA HIS A 350 1.68 7.87 0.94
C HIS A 350 2.74 8.41 -0.01
N ASP A 351 2.97 9.71 0.04
CA ASP A 351 4.19 10.38 -0.44
C ASP A 351 4.30 10.55 -1.97
N GLU A 352 3.30 10.19 -2.78
CA GLU A 352 3.37 10.42 -4.25
C GLU A 352 3.43 11.90 -4.65
N LEU A 353 3.04 12.81 -3.74
CA LEU A 353 3.17 14.26 -3.93
C LEU A 353 4.20 14.89 -2.98
N ASP A 354 5.11 14.11 -2.42
CA ASP A 354 6.17 14.61 -1.55
C ASP A 354 7.49 14.84 -2.34
N GLY A 355 8.31 15.79 -1.88
CA GLY A 355 9.72 15.90 -2.31
C GLY A 355 9.96 16.68 -3.60
N PHE A 356 8.91 17.22 -4.23
CA PHE A 356 9.01 18.11 -5.38
C PHE A 356 7.93 19.19 -5.33
N LYS A 357 7.97 20.14 -6.27
CA LYS A 357 6.96 21.20 -6.42
C LYS A 357 6.27 21.03 -7.77
N ALA A 358 5.05 20.51 -7.76
CA ALA A 358 4.23 20.42 -8.96
C ALA A 358 3.79 21.83 -9.39
N GLU A 359 3.86 22.11 -10.69
CA GLU A 359 3.19 23.28 -11.26
C GLU A 359 1.69 23.02 -11.39
N HIS A 360 1.33 21.84 -11.90
CA HIS A 360 -0.04 21.37 -11.97
C HIS A 360 -0.22 19.96 -11.41
N VAL A 361 -1.34 19.76 -10.71
CA VAL A 361 -1.91 18.46 -10.39
C VAL A 361 -3.25 18.34 -11.12
N LEU A 362 -3.35 17.41 -12.06
CA LEU A 362 -4.57 17.11 -12.80
C LEU A 362 -5.29 15.91 -12.18
N LEU A 363 -6.52 16.10 -11.74
CA LEU A 363 -7.38 15.06 -11.16
C LEU A 363 -8.33 14.51 -12.23
N MET A 364 -8.23 13.20 -12.52
CA MET A 364 -9.09 12.50 -13.47
C MET A 364 -9.57 11.17 -12.89
N ILE A 365 -10.38 11.28 -11.83
CA ILE A 365 -10.81 10.13 -11.02
C ILE A 365 -12.32 10.20 -10.71
N GLY A 366 -12.94 9.04 -10.46
CA GLY A 366 -14.35 8.93 -10.06
C GLY A 366 -15.17 7.95 -10.91
N THR A 367 -14.76 7.62 -12.14
CA THR A 367 -15.52 6.68 -13.00
C THR A 367 -15.76 5.30 -12.35
N ASN A 368 -14.79 4.83 -11.55
CA ASN A 368 -14.87 3.54 -10.86
C ASN A 368 -15.73 3.61 -9.59
N ASN A 369 -16.05 4.81 -9.09
CA ASN A 369 -16.97 5.01 -7.97
C ASN A 369 -18.43 5.00 -8.42
N LEU A 370 -18.73 5.28 -9.70
CA LEU A 370 -20.10 5.35 -10.22
C LEU A 370 -20.95 4.11 -9.88
N GLN A 371 -20.36 2.91 -9.86
CA GLN A 371 -21.14 1.69 -9.57
C GLN A 371 -21.43 1.47 -8.08
N TYR A 372 -20.72 2.16 -7.19
CA TYR A 372 -20.73 1.86 -5.75
C TYR A 372 -21.18 3.04 -4.90
N ASN A 373 -21.10 4.25 -5.43
CA ASN A 373 -21.33 5.48 -4.69
C ASN A 373 -22.42 6.31 -5.35
N THR A 374 -23.12 7.08 -4.52
CA THR A 374 -23.99 8.16 -4.99
C THR A 374 -23.16 9.31 -5.54
N ASP A 375 -23.80 10.17 -6.32
CA ASP A 375 -23.12 11.32 -6.91
C ASP A 375 -22.60 12.28 -5.83
N GLN A 376 -23.33 12.45 -4.72
CA GLN A 376 -22.88 13.26 -3.58
C GLN A 376 -21.67 12.65 -2.85
N GLU A 377 -21.64 11.33 -2.66
CA GLU A 377 -20.48 10.66 -2.05
C GLU A 377 -19.21 10.79 -2.92
N ILE A 378 -19.37 10.79 -4.25
CA ILE A 378 -18.29 11.06 -5.21
C ILE A 378 -17.77 12.49 -5.02
N ILE A 379 -18.66 13.48 -4.93
CA ILE A 379 -18.29 14.89 -4.73
C ILE A 379 -17.57 15.11 -3.40
N GLU A 380 -18.05 14.53 -2.31
CA GLU A 380 -17.37 14.62 -1.01
C GLU A 380 -15.99 13.95 -1.03
N GLY A 381 -15.87 12.81 -1.72
CA GLY A 381 -14.57 12.18 -1.98
C GLY A 381 -13.61 13.09 -2.73
N LEU A 382 -14.07 13.69 -3.83
CA LEU A 382 -13.26 14.61 -4.65
C LEU A 382 -12.86 15.86 -3.87
N ARG A 383 -13.78 16.41 -3.05
CA ARG A 383 -13.49 17.53 -2.14
C ARG A 383 -12.35 17.20 -1.18
N GLN A 384 -12.41 16.01 -0.57
CA GLN A 384 -11.37 15.55 0.33
C GLN A 384 -10.03 15.31 -0.38
N LEU A 385 -10.07 14.78 -1.61
CA LEU A 385 -8.86 14.59 -2.42
C LEU A 385 -8.22 15.95 -2.79
N ILE A 386 -9.02 16.94 -3.18
CA ILE A 386 -8.53 18.30 -3.45
C ILE A 386 -7.84 18.89 -2.22
N PHE A 387 -8.44 18.73 -1.03
CA PHE A 387 -7.82 19.18 0.22
C PHE A 387 -6.48 18.46 0.48
N ALA A 388 -6.44 17.14 0.30
CA ALA A 388 -5.21 16.36 0.48
C ALA A 388 -4.10 16.81 -0.47
N VAL A 389 -4.43 17.08 -1.75
CA VAL A 389 -3.49 17.62 -2.73
C VAL A 389 -2.99 19.00 -2.31
N LYS A 390 -3.88 19.94 -1.93
CA LYS A 390 -3.48 21.28 -1.46
C LYS A 390 -2.58 21.23 -0.23
N SER A 391 -2.83 20.27 0.67
CA SER A 391 -2.00 20.06 1.87
C SER A 391 -0.57 19.63 1.52
N ARG A 392 -0.39 18.77 0.50
CA ARG A 392 0.93 18.29 0.06
C ARG A 392 1.64 19.24 -0.91
N GLN A 393 0.87 19.91 -1.77
CA GLN A 393 1.36 20.78 -2.84
C GLN A 393 0.68 22.16 -2.74
N PRO A 394 0.95 22.97 -1.71
CA PRO A 394 0.22 24.22 -1.46
C PRO A 394 0.41 25.30 -2.54
N GLN A 395 1.43 25.17 -3.38
CA GLN A 395 1.73 26.09 -4.48
C GLN A 395 1.23 25.59 -5.85
N THR A 396 0.74 24.35 -5.95
CA THR A 396 0.29 23.80 -7.23
C THR A 396 -1.01 24.44 -7.66
N ARG A 397 -1.18 24.57 -8.97
CA ARG A 397 -2.51 24.75 -9.55
C ARG A 397 -3.16 23.40 -9.73
N ILE A 398 -4.45 23.31 -9.42
CA ILE A 398 -5.20 22.06 -9.51
C ILE A 398 -6.18 22.20 -10.67
N LEU A 399 -6.17 21.21 -11.56
CA LEU A 399 -7.20 21.02 -12.56
C LEU A 399 -8.00 19.78 -12.19
N ILE A 400 -9.31 19.83 -12.32
CA ILE A 400 -10.19 18.66 -12.18
C ILE A 400 -10.96 18.43 -13.48
N SER A 401 -10.84 17.23 -14.02
CA SER A 401 -11.60 16.81 -15.19
C SER A 401 -12.97 16.29 -14.77
N GLY A 402 -14.00 16.62 -15.55
CA GLY A 402 -15.21 15.82 -15.58
C GLY A 402 -14.88 14.35 -15.89
N ILE A 403 -15.67 13.44 -15.31
CA ILE A 403 -15.66 12.02 -15.64
C ILE A 403 -16.00 11.87 -17.12
N PHE A 404 -15.24 11.03 -17.82
CA PHE A 404 -15.48 10.81 -19.24
C PHE A 404 -16.77 10.03 -19.49
N PRO A 405 -17.49 10.34 -20.57
CA PRO A 405 -18.64 9.55 -21.00
C PRO A 405 -18.27 8.07 -21.12
N ARG A 406 -19.19 7.22 -20.68
CA ARG A 406 -19.09 5.77 -20.83
C ARG A 406 -20.44 5.20 -21.21
N ARG A 407 -20.42 4.13 -22.00
CA ARG A 407 -21.59 3.47 -22.56
C ARG A 407 -22.67 3.25 -21.49
N LYS A 408 -23.91 3.65 -21.78
CA LYS A 408 -25.09 3.47 -20.91
C LYS A 408 -25.04 4.24 -19.58
N MET A 409 -24.10 5.18 -19.40
CA MET A 409 -24.05 6.05 -18.22
C MET A 409 -23.90 7.53 -18.60
N GLU A 410 -24.10 7.89 -19.86
CA GLU A 410 -23.85 9.23 -20.39
C GLU A 410 -24.65 10.30 -19.62
N GLU A 411 -25.93 10.04 -19.35
CA GLU A 411 -26.82 10.95 -18.60
C GLU A 411 -26.34 11.15 -17.16
N ARG A 412 -26.04 10.07 -16.45
CA ARG A 412 -25.53 10.16 -15.07
C ARG A 412 -24.18 10.87 -15.02
N VAL A 413 -23.27 10.56 -15.95
CA VAL A 413 -21.97 11.22 -16.04
C VAL A 413 -22.14 12.72 -16.31
N ALA A 414 -23.08 13.12 -17.17
CA ALA A 414 -23.38 14.53 -17.39
C ALA A 414 -23.85 15.23 -16.10
N GLY A 415 -24.76 14.60 -15.33
CA GLY A 415 -25.22 15.13 -14.04
C GLY A 415 -24.09 15.25 -13.01
N VAL A 416 -23.28 14.20 -12.83
CA VAL A 416 -22.11 14.23 -11.92
C VAL A 416 -21.12 15.33 -12.33
N ASN A 417 -20.89 15.51 -13.64
CA ASN A 417 -19.95 16.52 -14.13
C ASN A 417 -20.39 17.96 -13.84
N GLN A 418 -21.70 18.23 -13.78
CA GLN A 418 -22.19 19.54 -13.32
C GLN A 418 -21.84 19.78 -11.84
N LEU A 419 -21.95 18.75 -11.00
CA LEU A 419 -21.57 18.83 -9.60
C LEU A 419 -20.05 18.99 -9.43
N ILE A 420 -19.24 18.33 -10.28
CA ILE A 420 -17.77 18.50 -10.28
C ILE A 420 -17.39 19.94 -10.67
N GLU A 421 -18.09 20.53 -11.64
CA GLU A 421 -17.88 21.93 -12.03
C GLU A 421 -18.22 22.90 -10.89
N GLN A 422 -19.34 22.66 -10.18
CA GLN A 422 -19.70 23.43 -8.98
C GLN A 422 -18.64 23.29 -7.88
N LEU A 423 -18.20 22.06 -7.58
CA LEU A 423 -17.13 21.79 -6.63
C LEU A 423 -15.83 22.53 -6.99
N ALA A 424 -15.48 22.59 -8.28
CA ALA A 424 -14.30 23.30 -8.75
C ALA A 424 -14.40 24.81 -8.45
N GLY A 425 -15.58 25.41 -8.67
CA GLY A 425 -15.88 26.79 -8.29
C GLY A 425 -15.76 27.04 -6.79
N GLU A 426 -16.38 26.20 -5.97
CA GLU A 426 -16.34 26.28 -4.50
C GLU A 426 -14.91 26.18 -3.95
N THR A 427 -14.12 25.27 -4.52
CA THR A 427 -12.75 25.01 -4.09
C THR A 427 -11.72 25.87 -4.81
N LYS A 428 -12.15 26.78 -5.70
CA LYS A 428 -11.28 27.70 -6.47
C LYS A 428 -10.18 26.97 -7.24
N ILE A 429 -10.55 25.91 -7.95
CA ILE A 429 -9.67 25.17 -8.86
C ILE A 429 -10.25 25.20 -10.28
N THR A 430 -9.47 24.81 -11.28
CA THR A 430 -9.92 24.86 -12.67
C THR A 430 -10.66 23.58 -13.06
N PHE A 431 -11.91 23.72 -13.52
CA PHE A 431 -12.65 22.62 -14.13
C PHE A 431 -12.32 22.51 -15.61
N ILE A 432 -12.16 21.28 -16.10
CA ILE A 432 -12.07 20.98 -17.53
C ILE A 432 -13.00 19.81 -17.89
N ASN A 433 -13.48 19.74 -19.13
CA ASN A 433 -14.31 18.62 -19.58
C ASN A 433 -13.90 18.12 -20.97
N PRO A 434 -12.67 17.58 -21.12
CA PRO A 434 -12.15 17.17 -22.41
C PRO A 434 -12.86 15.90 -22.93
N GLY A 435 -13.54 15.15 -22.05
CA GLY A 435 -14.33 13.97 -22.41
C GLY A 435 -15.53 14.25 -23.33
N LYS A 436 -15.98 15.51 -23.45
CA LYS A 436 -17.03 15.90 -24.42
C LYS A 436 -16.68 15.53 -25.87
N VAL A 437 -15.39 15.42 -26.20
CA VAL A 437 -14.93 15.01 -27.53
C VAL A 437 -15.45 13.64 -27.95
N PHE A 438 -15.75 12.77 -26.97
CA PHE A 438 -16.28 11.43 -27.18
C PHE A 438 -17.79 11.39 -27.40
N LEU A 439 -18.51 12.52 -27.34
CA LEU A 439 -19.94 12.56 -27.57
C LEU A 439 -20.27 12.98 -29.02
N ASP A 440 -21.30 12.36 -29.59
CA ASP A 440 -21.97 12.83 -30.80
C ASP A 440 -23.03 13.91 -30.47
N ASP A 441 -23.71 14.40 -31.50
CA ASP A 441 -24.73 15.46 -31.37
C ASP A 441 -25.97 15.01 -30.57
N ALA A 442 -26.17 13.70 -30.43
CA ALA A 442 -27.24 13.12 -29.61
C ALA A 442 -26.80 12.87 -28.15
N GLY A 443 -25.57 13.26 -27.78
CA GLY A 443 -25.02 13.04 -26.45
C GLY A 443 -24.68 11.57 -26.16
N LYS A 444 -24.49 10.75 -27.19
CA LYS A 444 -24.05 9.34 -27.08
C LYS A 444 -22.58 9.20 -27.40
N ILE A 445 -21.98 8.15 -26.84
CA ILE A 445 -20.56 7.90 -27.07
C ILE A 445 -20.28 7.54 -28.54
N LYS A 446 -19.21 8.11 -29.09
CA LYS A 446 -18.63 7.70 -30.37
C LYS A 446 -17.91 6.37 -30.17
N GLU A 447 -18.59 5.27 -30.45
CA GLU A 447 -18.07 3.91 -30.20
C GLU A 447 -16.69 3.67 -30.84
N ALA A 448 -16.42 4.27 -32.00
CA ALA A 448 -15.13 4.19 -32.69
C ALA A 448 -13.95 4.79 -31.92
N CYS A 449 -14.18 5.55 -30.84
CA CYS A 449 -13.12 6.11 -29.98
C CYS A 449 -12.64 5.13 -28.90
N PHE A 450 -13.27 3.97 -28.73
CA PHE A 450 -13.01 3.03 -27.64
C PHE A 450 -12.46 1.68 -28.13
N VAL A 451 -11.92 0.87 -27.22
CA VAL A 451 -11.46 -0.50 -27.52
C VAL A 451 -12.60 -1.53 -27.64
N GLY A 452 -13.83 -1.06 -27.87
CA GLY A 452 -15.04 -1.87 -27.96
C GLY A 452 -15.85 -1.99 -26.66
N ASP A 453 -15.28 -1.59 -25.52
CA ASP A 453 -15.96 -1.64 -24.21
C ASP A 453 -16.81 -0.39 -23.90
N GLY A 454 -16.63 0.69 -24.67
CA GLY A 454 -17.30 1.98 -24.45
C GLY A 454 -16.87 2.69 -23.16
N LEU A 455 -15.66 2.41 -22.67
CA LEU A 455 -15.06 3.02 -21.48
C LEU A 455 -13.60 3.43 -21.71
N HIS A 456 -12.77 2.54 -22.23
CA HIS A 456 -11.35 2.81 -22.42
C HIS A 456 -11.08 3.31 -23.85
N PRO A 457 -10.50 4.53 -24.01
CA PRO A 457 -10.17 5.03 -25.33
C PRO A 457 -9.17 4.12 -26.05
N ASN A 458 -9.34 4.01 -27.36
CA ASN A 458 -8.33 3.47 -28.26
C ASN A 458 -7.37 4.59 -28.71
N GLN A 459 -6.44 4.28 -29.61
CA GLN A 459 -5.47 5.26 -30.11
C GLN A 459 -6.13 6.50 -30.73
N THR A 460 -7.19 6.33 -31.51
CA THR A 460 -7.95 7.44 -32.09
C THR A 460 -8.58 8.30 -30.99
N GLY A 461 -9.21 7.68 -30.00
CA GLY A 461 -9.79 8.40 -28.86
C GLY A 461 -8.74 9.22 -28.09
N TYR A 462 -7.57 8.66 -27.83
CA TYR A 462 -6.49 9.39 -27.17
C TYR A 462 -5.94 10.55 -28.01
N ARG A 463 -5.80 10.40 -29.33
CA ARG A 463 -5.38 11.51 -30.23
C ARG A 463 -6.35 12.68 -30.21
N MET A 464 -7.64 12.42 -30.05
CA MET A 464 -8.65 13.48 -29.90
C MET A 464 -8.58 14.15 -28.52
N LEU A 465 -8.28 13.40 -27.48
CA LEU A 465 -8.27 13.86 -26.10
C LEU A 465 -7.00 14.65 -25.72
N ALA A 466 -5.83 14.20 -26.18
CA ALA A 466 -4.53 14.77 -25.86
C ALA A 466 -4.43 16.30 -26.02
N PRO A 467 -4.79 16.89 -27.19
CA PRO A 467 -4.64 18.33 -27.40
C PRO A 467 -5.48 19.15 -26.41
N LEU A 468 -6.67 18.68 -26.02
CA LEU A 468 -7.54 19.40 -25.09
C LEU A 468 -6.95 19.47 -23.68
N ILE A 469 -6.39 18.35 -23.19
CA ILE A 469 -5.72 18.30 -21.88
C ILE A 469 -4.44 19.15 -21.91
N ALA A 470 -3.65 19.03 -22.99
CA ALA A 470 -2.41 19.77 -23.14
C ALA A 470 -2.64 21.28 -23.22
N GLN A 471 -3.70 21.72 -23.90
CA GLN A 471 -4.08 23.13 -23.96
C GLN A 471 -4.48 23.65 -22.58
N ALA A 472 -5.31 22.90 -21.84
CA ALA A 472 -5.71 23.29 -20.49
C ALA A 472 -4.52 23.47 -19.52
N LEU A 473 -3.51 22.58 -19.60
CA LEU A 473 -2.27 22.70 -18.82
C LEU A 473 -1.40 23.90 -19.23
N LYS A 474 -1.50 24.37 -20.48
CA LYS A 474 -0.77 25.55 -20.98
C LYS A 474 -1.47 26.85 -20.59
N ASP A 475 -2.79 26.89 -20.68
CA ASP A 475 -3.60 28.06 -20.35
C ASP A 475 -3.59 28.39 -18.86
N ASN A 476 -3.25 27.40 -18.02
CA ASN A 476 -3.21 27.54 -16.58
C ASN A 476 -1.81 27.88 -16.02
N ARG A 477 -0.84 28.27 -16.87
CA ARG A 477 0.55 28.52 -16.47
C ARG A 477 0.77 29.79 -15.65
#